data_AF-A0A6G1SZ41-F1
#
_entry.id   AF-A0A6G1SZ41-F1
#
_cell.length_a   1.000
_cell.length_b   1.000
_cell.length_c   1.000
_cell.angle_alpha   90.00
_cell.angle_beta   90.00
_cell.angle_gamma   90.00
#
_symmetry.space_group_name_H-M   'P 1'
#
loop_
_entity.id
_entity.type
_entity.pdbx_description
1 polymer ?
#
loop_
_entity_poly.entity_id
_entity_poly.type
_entity_poly.pdbx_seq_one_letter_code
_entity_poly.pdbx_strand_id
1 'polypeptide(L)'
;MTLEKRRLPHRGGWIEVDAAAEEPPILCEVWAHQGPPKSAQKAKVMTDAMKLLFARSTLPEAQRERCRLLLVLADPAAAAHFQDKSWMAGALTSQGIEVIVVDLPQDVREQIRDAQRRQYR
;
A
#
# COMPACT_ATOMS: atom_id res chain seq x y z
N MET A 1 -9.52 -15.76 5.04
CA MET A 1 -9.13 -15.00 3.84
C MET A 1 -7.62 -14.89 3.85
N THR A 2 -6.95 -15.32 2.78
CA THR A 2 -5.49 -15.27 2.65
C THR A 2 -5.13 -14.22 1.61
N LEU A 3 -4.15 -13.36 1.92
CA LEU A 3 -3.61 -12.40 0.98
C LEU A 3 -2.31 -12.95 0.40
N GLU A 4 -2.21 -13.00 -0.93
CA GLU A 4 -1.07 -13.59 -1.62
C GLU A 4 -0.52 -12.63 -2.67
N LYS A 5 0.79 -12.67 -2.86
CA LYS A 5 1.45 -11.89 -3.90
C LYS A 5 0.88 -12.25 -5.27
N ARG A 6 0.58 -11.23 -6.09
CA ARG A 6 -0.14 -11.45 -7.35
C ARG A 6 0.38 -10.60 -8.49
N ARG A 7 0.41 -11.20 -9.68
CA ARG A 7 0.64 -10.51 -10.95
C ARG A 7 -0.67 -10.39 -11.71
N LEU A 8 -1.01 -9.18 -12.11
CA LEU A 8 -2.20 -8.86 -12.88
C LEU A 8 -1.78 -8.49 -14.31
N PRO A 9 -2.32 -9.15 -15.34
CA PRO A 9 -1.95 -8.86 -16.72
C PRO A 9 -2.51 -7.50 -17.16
N HIS A 10 -1.76 -6.79 -18.00
CA HIS A 10 -2.25 -5.63 -18.74
C HIS A 10 -1.66 -5.58 -20.15
N ARG A 11 -2.14 -4.66 -20.99
CA ARG A 11 -1.58 -4.46 -22.33
C ARG A 11 -0.13 -3.96 -22.20
N GLY A 12 0.83 -4.84 -22.42
CA GLY A 12 2.27 -4.54 -22.33
C GLY A 12 3.03 -5.26 -21.22
N GLY A 13 2.37 -6.11 -20.40
CA GLY A 13 3.07 -6.89 -19.38
C GLY A 13 2.19 -7.25 -18.19
N TRP A 14 2.75 -7.12 -16.99
CA TRP A 14 2.08 -7.40 -15.73
C TRP A 14 2.35 -6.30 -14.69
N ILE A 15 1.36 -6.05 -13.85
CA ILE A 15 1.50 -5.27 -12.63
C ILE A 15 1.63 -6.28 -11.49
N GLU A 16 2.65 -6.12 -10.65
CA GLU A 16 2.80 -6.91 -9.44
C GLU A 16 2.30 -6.10 -8.24
N VAL A 17 1.34 -6.66 -7.50
CA VAL A 17 0.89 -6.15 -6.20
C VAL A 17 1.49 -6.99 -5.08
N ASP A 18 1.75 -6.37 -3.94
CA ASP A 18 2.36 -7.06 -2.80
C ASP A 18 1.45 -8.15 -2.25
N ALA A 19 0.14 -7.91 -2.23
CA ALA A 19 -0.85 -8.92 -1.85
C ALA A 19 -2.22 -8.71 -2.49
N ALA A 20 -2.94 -9.80 -2.72
CA ALA A 20 -4.31 -9.78 -3.23
C ALA A 20 -5.15 -10.95 -2.70
N ALA A 21 -6.47 -10.78 -2.68
CA ALA A 21 -7.47 -11.83 -2.43
C ALA A 21 -8.58 -11.75 -3.48
N GLU A 22 -9.26 -12.88 -3.75
CA GLU A 22 -10.33 -12.95 -4.76
C GLU A 22 -11.71 -12.68 -4.20
N GLU A 23 -12.01 -13.18 -3.00
CA GLU A 23 -13.32 -13.03 -2.37
C GLU A 23 -13.17 -12.74 -0.86
N PRO A 24 -13.47 -11.50 -0.42
CA PRO A 24 -13.73 -10.32 -1.26
C PRO A 24 -12.48 -9.91 -2.07
N PRO A 25 -12.65 -9.24 -3.23
CA PRO A 25 -11.53 -8.76 -4.02
C PRO A 25 -10.76 -7.67 -3.26
N ILE A 26 -9.47 -7.92 -3.04
CA ILE A 26 -8.56 -6.99 -2.35
C ILE A 26 -7.29 -6.87 -3.18
N LEU A 27 -6.78 -5.65 -3.30
CA LEU A 27 -5.43 -5.36 -3.78
C LEU A 27 -4.69 -4.54 -2.72
N CYS A 28 -3.44 -4.88 -2.47
CA CYS A 28 -2.68 -4.32 -1.36
C CYS A 28 -1.24 -3.99 -1.78
N GLU A 29 -0.76 -2.84 -1.32
CA GLU A 29 0.66 -2.46 -1.28
C GLU A 29 1.09 -2.30 0.17
N VAL A 30 2.26 -2.86 0.50
CA VAL A 30 2.79 -2.90 1.86
C VAL A 30 4.03 -2.03 1.95
N TRP A 31 4.09 -1.18 2.97
CA TRP A 31 5.24 -0.36 3.24
C TRP A 31 5.66 -0.44 4.70
N ALA A 32 6.71 -1.22 4.95
CA ALA A 32 7.22 -1.52 6.27
C ALA A 32 8.00 -0.37 6.93
N HIS A 33 7.90 0.87 6.47
CA HIS A 33 8.74 1.96 6.98
C HIS A 33 8.45 2.28 8.46
N GLN A 34 9.51 2.60 9.21
CA GLN A 34 9.44 3.04 10.61
C GLN A 34 9.88 4.50 10.71
N GLY A 35 9.05 5.32 11.36
CA GLY A 35 9.22 6.77 11.50
C GLY A 35 8.62 7.62 10.37
N PRO A 36 8.73 8.97 10.47
CA PRO A 36 8.10 9.89 9.53
C PRO A 36 8.70 9.81 8.11
N PRO A 37 7.85 9.87 7.05
CA PRO A 37 8.31 9.77 5.67
C PRO A 37 8.95 11.08 5.18
N LYS A 38 10.08 10.98 4.47
CA LYS A 38 10.67 12.05 3.66
C LYS A 38 9.83 12.31 2.40
N SER A 39 10.03 13.46 1.75
CA SER A 39 9.28 13.86 0.55
C SER A 39 9.27 12.78 -0.55
N ALA A 40 10.45 12.25 -0.90
CA ALA A 40 10.56 11.17 -1.90
C ALA A 40 9.83 9.88 -1.48
N GLN A 41 9.76 9.58 -0.19
CA GLN A 41 9.03 8.42 0.32
C GLN A 41 7.52 8.64 0.27
N LYS A 42 7.05 9.87 0.51
CA LYS A 42 5.63 10.22 0.30
C LYS A 42 5.23 10.06 -1.16
N ALA A 43 6.08 10.54 -2.08
CA ALA A 43 5.87 10.34 -3.51
C ALA A 43 5.80 8.84 -3.86
N LYS A 44 6.69 8.02 -3.31
CA LYS A 44 6.69 6.55 -3.47
C LYS A 44 5.36 5.93 -3.03
N VAL A 45 4.84 6.28 -1.85
CA VAL A 45 3.55 5.75 -1.38
C VAL A 45 2.39 6.20 -2.28
N MET A 46 2.40 7.43 -2.78
CA MET A 46 1.38 7.89 -3.74
C MET A 46 1.51 7.21 -5.11
N THR A 47 2.71 6.86 -5.55
CA THR A 47 2.93 6.04 -6.74
C THR A 47 2.37 4.63 -6.54
N ASP A 48 2.57 4.02 -5.37
CA ASP A 48 1.99 2.72 -5.00
C ASP A 48 0.44 2.81 -5.01
N ALA A 49 -0.14 3.90 -4.53
CA ALA A 49 -1.58 4.16 -4.60
C ALA A 49 -2.09 4.23 -6.05
N MET A 50 -1.36 4.92 -6.93
CA MET A 50 -1.69 4.97 -8.36
C MET A 50 -1.59 3.58 -9.01
N LYS A 51 -0.60 2.77 -8.60
CA LYS A 51 -0.46 1.38 -9.05
C LYS A 51 -1.69 0.55 -8.68
N LEU A 52 -2.21 0.70 -7.46
CA LEU A 52 -3.45 0.03 -7.03
C LEU A 52 -4.66 0.43 -7.87
N LEU A 53 -4.82 1.72 -8.20
CA LEU A 53 -5.92 2.18 -9.05
C LEU A 53 -5.85 1.60 -10.46
N PHE A 54 -4.64 1.54 -11.03
CA PHE A 54 -4.44 0.93 -12.33
C PHE A 54 -4.66 -0.60 -12.27
N ALA A 55 -4.13 -1.28 -11.25
CA ALA A 55 -4.36 -2.70 -11.03
C ALA A 55 -5.85 -3.05 -10.89
N ARG A 56 -6.63 -2.22 -10.20
CA ARG A 56 -8.10 -2.37 -10.12
C ARG A 56 -8.75 -2.28 -11.51
N SER A 57 -8.28 -1.37 -12.36
CA SER A 57 -8.88 -1.18 -13.69
C SER A 57 -8.68 -2.39 -14.61
N THR A 58 -7.66 -3.23 -14.36
CA THR A 58 -7.43 -4.47 -15.10
C THR A 58 -8.32 -5.63 -14.66
N LEU A 59 -9.03 -5.51 -13.52
CA LEU A 59 -9.93 -6.56 -13.04
C LEU A 59 -11.21 -6.65 -13.88
N PRO A 60 -11.87 -7.83 -13.93
CA PRO A 60 -13.22 -7.96 -14.45
C PRO A 60 -14.19 -6.99 -13.75
N GLU A 61 -15.19 -6.49 -14.47
CA GLU A 61 -16.12 -5.46 -13.98
C GLU A 61 -16.77 -5.81 -12.62
N ALA A 62 -17.29 -7.03 -12.49
CA ALA A 62 -17.91 -7.51 -11.25
C ALA A 62 -16.96 -7.52 -10.03
N GLN A 63 -15.66 -7.75 -10.25
CA GLN A 63 -14.66 -7.68 -9.17
C GLN A 63 -14.21 -6.24 -8.93
N ARG A 64 -14.03 -5.47 -10.00
CA ARG A 64 -13.55 -4.08 -9.98
C ARG A 64 -14.39 -3.18 -9.06
N GLU A 65 -15.71 -3.28 -9.16
CA GLU A 65 -16.64 -2.44 -8.38
C GLU A 65 -16.62 -2.76 -6.88
N ARG A 66 -16.35 -4.01 -6.53
CA ARG A 66 -16.32 -4.50 -5.15
C ARG A 66 -14.90 -4.50 -4.56
N CYS A 67 -13.89 -4.19 -5.36
CA CYS A 67 -12.49 -4.32 -5.00
C CYS A 67 -12.08 -3.26 -3.97
N ARG A 68 -11.57 -3.72 -2.83
CA ARG A 68 -10.94 -2.86 -1.83
C ARG A 68 -9.47 -2.64 -2.17
N LEU A 69 -9.00 -1.41 -1.98
CA LEU A 69 -7.61 -1.02 -2.23
C LEU A 69 -6.96 -0.64 -0.91
N LEU A 70 -5.89 -1.33 -0.52
CA LEU A 70 -5.25 -1.17 0.77
C LEU A 70 -3.81 -0.66 0.61
N LEU A 71 -3.49 0.41 1.32
CA LEU A 71 -2.12 0.78 1.65
C LEU A 71 -1.85 0.35 3.08
N VAL A 72 -0.98 -0.64 3.26
CA VAL A 72 -0.67 -1.23 4.57
C VAL A 72 0.68 -0.72 5.06
N LEU A 73 0.68 0.03 6.16
CA LEU A 73 1.86 0.65 6.74
C LEU A 73 2.17 0.03 8.11
N ALA A 74 3.46 -0.05 8.45
CA ALA A 74 3.92 -0.70 9.67
C ALA A 74 4.15 0.25 10.87
N ASP A 75 3.91 1.54 10.71
CA ASP A 75 4.22 2.55 11.72
C ASP A 75 3.23 3.73 11.64
N PRO A 76 2.60 4.14 12.76
CA PRO A 76 1.71 5.30 12.77
C PRO A 76 2.37 6.59 12.30
N ALA A 77 3.65 6.82 12.62
CA ALA A 77 4.38 8.00 12.16
C ALA A 77 4.65 7.96 10.65
N ALA A 78 4.82 6.76 10.08
CA ALA A 78 4.88 6.60 8.63
C ALA A 78 3.53 6.92 7.96
N ALA A 79 2.42 6.60 8.65
CA ALA A 79 1.06 6.75 8.14
C ALA A 79 0.44 8.14 8.31
N ALA A 80 0.92 8.95 9.25
CA ALA A 80 0.30 10.23 9.62
C ALA A 80 -0.06 11.12 8.41
N HIS A 81 0.86 11.28 7.46
CA HIS A 81 0.62 12.11 6.27
C HIS A 81 -0.46 11.56 5.31
N PHE A 82 -0.90 10.32 5.48
CA PHE A 82 -1.88 9.65 4.63
C PHE A 82 -3.23 9.43 5.33
N GLN A 83 -3.35 9.74 6.63
CA GLN A 83 -4.58 9.56 7.42
C GLN A 83 -5.17 10.87 7.97
N ASP A 84 -4.37 11.94 8.09
CA ASP A 84 -4.80 13.23 8.64
C ASP A 84 -5.45 14.18 7.61
N LYS A 85 -5.63 15.46 7.94
CA LYS A 85 -6.17 16.52 7.06
C LYS A 85 -5.22 16.95 5.93
N SER A 86 -4.41 16.04 5.40
CA SER A 86 -3.50 16.31 4.29
C SER A 86 -4.22 16.17 2.94
N TRP A 87 -3.70 16.82 1.91
CA TRP A 87 -4.22 16.62 0.55
C TRP A 87 -4.05 15.16 0.09
N MET A 88 -2.99 14.47 0.55
CA MET A 88 -2.73 13.07 0.21
C MET A 88 -3.80 12.16 0.81
N ALA A 89 -4.13 12.36 2.08
CA ALA A 89 -5.20 11.62 2.75
C ALA A 89 -6.57 11.86 2.08
N GLY A 90 -6.86 13.12 1.72
CA GLY A 90 -8.06 13.48 0.96
C GLY A 90 -8.10 12.78 -0.40
N ALA A 91 -7.00 12.78 -1.14
CA ALA A 91 -6.87 12.09 -2.43
C ALA A 91 -7.11 10.58 -2.29
N LEU A 92 -6.43 9.91 -1.35
CA LEU A 92 -6.59 8.47 -1.09
C LEU A 92 -8.05 8.13 -0.74
N THR A 93 -8.65 8.90 0.18
CA THR A 93 -10.04 8.71 0.60
C THR A 93 -11.01 8.87 -0.58
N SER A 94 -10.84 9.93 -1.39
CA SER A 94 -11.71 10.19 -2.55
C SER A 94 -11.64 9.10 -3.63
N GLN A 95 -10.54 8.34 -3.67
CA GLN A 95 -10.35 7.22 -4.60
C GLN A 95 -10.76 5.86 -4.02
N GLY A 96 -11.22 5.84 -2.76
CA GLY A 96 -11.58 4.62 -2.04
C GLY A 96 -10.38 3.76 -1.64
N ILE A 97 -9.22 4.38 -1.41
CA ILE A 97 -8.02 3.68 -0.91
C ILE A 97 -7.99 3.78 0.61
N GLU A 98 -7.95 2.62 1.26
CA GLU A 98 -7.90 2.49 2.71
C GLU A 98 -6.43 2.47 3.17
N VAL A 99 -6.09 3.30 4.16
CA VAL A 99 -4.76 3.29 4.81
C VAL A 99 -4.87 2.52 6.12
N ILE A 100 -4.24 1.36 6.17
CA ILE A 100 -4.23 0.47 7.32
C ILE A 100 -2.86 0.54 7.99
N VAL A 101 -2.84 0.70 9.32
CA VAL A 101 -1.61 0.57 10.11
C VAL A 101 -1.64 -0.74 10.84
N VAL A 102 -0.68 -1.61 10.56
CA VAL A 102 -0.53 -2.89 11.27
C VAL A 102 0.43 -2.73 12.43
N ASP A 103 0.03 -3.28 13.59
CA ASP A 103 0.95 -3.40 14.70
C ASP A 103 1.88 -4.58 14.46
N LEU A 104 3.19 -4.32 14.53
CA LEU A 104 4.21 -5.34 14.40
C LEU A 104 4.84 -5.61 15.77
N PRO A 105 5.19 -6.88 16.07
CA PRO A 105 6.02 -7.21 17.22
C PRO A 105 7.28 -6.35 17.27
N GLN A 106 7.72 -6.00 18.49
CA GLN A 106 8.79 -5.03 18.67
C GLN A 106 10.12 -5.50 18.06
N ASP A 107 10.44 -6.78 18.15
CA ASP A 107 11.60 -7.40 17.52
C ASP A 107 11.57 -7.24 15.99
N VAL A 108 10.40 -7.39 15.36
CA VAL A 108 10.22 -7.17 13.91
C VAL A 108 10.44 -5.69 13.57
N ARG A 109 9.88 -4.76 14.38
CA ARG A 109 10.11 -3.31 14.19
C ARG A 109 11.59 -2.95 14.27
N GLU A 110 12.33 -3.55 15.21
CA GLU A 110 13.77 -3.36 15.38
C GLU A 110 14.56 -3.87 14.17
N GLN A 111 14.26 -5.09 13.69
CA GLN A 111 14.88 -5.64 12.48
C GLN A 111 14.67 -4.74 11.25
N ILE A 112 13.46 -4.18 11.10
CA ILE A 112 13.14 -3.22 10.05
C ILE A 112 13.97 -1.94 10.21
N ARG A 113 14.01 -1.35 11.40
CA ARG A 113 14.82 -0.14 11.66
C ARG A 113 16.29 -0.37 11.33
N ASP A 114 16.82 -1.55 11.64
CA ASP A 114 18.18 -1.94 11.33
C ASP A 114 18.42 -2.03 9.81
N ALA A 115 17.47 -2.64 9.09
CA ALA A 115 17.49 -2.69 7.63
C ALA A 115 17.46 -1.29 7.00
N GLN A 116 16.60 -0.39 7.50
CA GLN A 116 16.55 1.00 7.02
C GLN A 116 17.89 1.71 7.20
N ARG A 117 18.54 1.58 8.37
CA ARG A 117 19.84 2.21 8.63
C ARG A 117 20.93 1.73 7.66
N ARG A 118 20.85 0.48 7.19
CA ARG A 118 21.76 -0.06 6.16
C ARG A 118 21.49 0.51 4.77
N GLN A 119 20.23 0.78 4.42
CA GLN A 119 19.82 1.33 3.12
C GLN A 119 20.13 2.83 2.96
N TYR A 120 20.34 3.56 4.06
CA TYR A 120 20.73 4.96 4.07
C TYR A 120 22.26 5.19 4.12
N ARG A 121 23.07 4.13 4.02
CA ARG A 121 24.51 4.22 3.77
C ARG A 121 24.77 4.34 2.27
#